data_AF-A0AB33D084-F1
#
_entry.id   AF-A0AB33D084-F1
#
_cell.length_a   1.000
_cell.length_b   1.000
_cell.length_c   1.000
_cell.angle_alpha   90.00
_cell.angle_beta   90.00
_cell.angle_gamma   90.00
#
_symmetry.space_group_name_H-M   'P 1'
#
loop_
_entity.id
_entity.type
_entity.pdbx_description
1 polymer ?
#
loop_
_entity_poly.entity_id
_entity_poly.type
_entity_poly.pdbx_seq_one_letter_code
_entity_poly.pdbx_strand_id
1 'polypeptide(L)'
;MKSSVWCVSAVLGVMALPAWADNPACQYRAAEIQNQIDYARQHGNVHRERGLQRALANVQMHCRDADLLRDVQDDIREQEEDIQDRIDEIAEKRAEGRQDKVQELEKKLERDRAKLEQLQEELKELQALSAK
;
A
#
# COMPACT_ATOMS: atom_id res chain seq x y z
N MET A 1 -49.02 10.10 -43.51
CA MET A 1 -49.43 8.69 -43.70
C MET A 1 -48.18 7.84 -43.82
N LYS A 2 -48.06 6.81 -42.96
CA LYS A 2 -47.20 5.60 -43.08
C LYS A 2 -45.70 5.86 -42.83
N SER A 3 -45.25 5.84 -41.57
CA SER A 3 -44.74 4.66 -40.82
C SER A 3 -43.47 4.08 -41.44
N SER A 4 -42.37 3.97 -40.68
CA SER A 4 -41.80 2.66 -40.32
C SER A 4 -40.55 2.73 -39.43
N VAL A 5 -40.71 2.12 -38.24
CA VAL A 5 -39.79 1.20 -37.56
C VAL A 5 -38.45 1.77 -37.06
N TRP A 6 -38.46 2.19 -35.80
CA TRP A 6 -37.28 2.21 -34.95
C TRP A 6 -37.07 0.81 -34.36
N CYS A 7 -36.06 0.09 -34.84
CA CYS A 7 -35.54 -1.08 -34.13
C CYS A 7 -34.70 -0.58 -32.94
N VAL A 8 -35.33 -0.44 -31.78
CA VAL A 8 -34.61 -0.29 -30.51
C VAL A 8 -34.13 -1.69 -30.11
N SER A 9 -32.93 -2.06 -30.54
CA SER A 9 -32.22 -3.22 -29.98
C SER A 9 -31.78 -2.86 -28.55
N ALA A 10 -32.60 -3.23 -27.58
CA ALA A 10 -32.20 -3.24 -26.17
C ALA A 10 -31.24 -4.41 -25.94
N VAL A 11 -29.94 -4.17 -26.16
CA VAL A 11 -28.88 -5.06 -25.64
C VAL A 11 -28.81 -4.81 -24.14
N LEU A 12 -29.48 -5.66 -23.36
CA LEU A 12 -29.22 -5.82 -21.93
C LEU A 12 -27.81 -6.40 -21.77
N GLY A 13 -26.81 -5.51 -21.80
CA GLY A 13 -25.47 -5.83 -21.34
C GLY A 13 -25.54 -6.12 -19.85
N VAL A 14 -25.49 -7.40 -19.48
CA VAL A 14 -25.22 -7.81 -18.12
C VAL A 14 -23.83 -7.27 -17.80
N MET A 15 -23.76 -6.13 -17.10
CA MET A 15 -22.53 -5.70 -16.47
C MET A 15 -22.27 -6.72 -15.36
N ALA A 16 -21.40 -7.70 -15.64
CA ALA A 16 -20.82 -8.52 -14.61
C ALA A 16 -20.14 -7.57 -13.62
N LEU A 17 -20.72 -7.42 -12.43
CA LEU A 17 -20.08 -6.72 -11.34
C LEU A 17 -18.73 -7.43 -11.09
N PRO A 18 -17.61 -6.69 -11.03
CA PRO A 18 -16.34 -7.32 -10.75
C PRO A 18 -16.46 -8.05 -9.41
N ALA A 19 -16.01 -9.30 -9.35
CA ALA A 19 -15.99 -10.17 -8.18
C ALA A 19 -15.02 -9.66 -7.07
N TRP A 20 -14.77 -8.36 -7.03
CA TRP A 20 -13.84 -7.70 -6.13
C TRP A 20 -14.57 -7.03 -4.96
N ALA A 21 -15.92 -6.96 -4.98
CA ALA A 21 -16.72 -6.33 -3.92
C ALA A 21 -16.41 -6.87 -2.52
N ASP A 22 -15.86 -8.09 -2.41
CA ASP A 22 -15.50 -8.72 -1.14
C ASP A 22 -14.11 -8.30 -0.58
N ASN A 23 -13.34 -7.45 -1.29
CA ASN A 23 -12.00 -7.00 -0.84
C ASN A 23 -11.74 -5.49 -1.11
N PRO A 24 -12.49 -4.57 -0.47
CA PRO A 24 -12.32 -3.13 -0.64
C PRO A 24 -10.91 -2.59 -0.32
N ALA A 25 -10.20 -3.16 0.66
CA ALA A 25 -8.84 -2.70 0.99
C ALA A 25 -7.83 -3.09 -0.10
N CYS A 26 -7.94 -4.30 -0.66
CA CYS A 26 -7.15 -4.71 -1.82
C CYS A 26 -7.44 -3.87 -3.07
N GLN A 27 -8.69 -3.45 -3.28
CA GLN A 27 -9.04 -2.53 -4.38
C GLN A 27 -8.36 -1.17 -4.20
N TYR A 28 -8.38 -0.62 -2.99
CA TYR A 28 -7.68 0.62 -2.68
C TYR A 28 -6.19 0.50 -2.97
N ARG A 29 -5.56 -0.59 -2.51
CA ARG A 29 -4.14 -0.87 -2.79
C ARG A 29 -3.84 -0.98 -4.29
N ALA A 30 -4.72 -1.63 -5.06
CA ALA A 30 -4.58 -1.71 -6.51
C ALA A 30 -4.66 -0.33 -7.18
N ALA A 31 -5.55 0.54 -6.71
CA ALA A 31 -5.67 1.92 -7.20
C ALA A 31 -4.42 2.75 -6.89
N GLU A 32 -3.83 2.62 -5.70
CA GLU A 32 -2.55 3.25 -5.36
C GLU A 32 -1.43 2.82 -6.31
N ILE A 33 -1.29 1.51 -6.55
CA ILE A 33 -0.27 0.99 -7.47
C ILE A 33 -0.50 1.53 -8.89
N GLN A 34 -1.76 1.63 -9.32
CA GLN A 34 -2.09 2.21 -10.63
C GLN A 34 -1.67 3.68 -10.72
N ASN A 35 -1.92 4.49 -9.68
CA ASN A 35 -1.45 5.88 -9.63
C ASN A 35 0.08 5.96 -9.72
N GLN A 36 0.80 5.05 -9.07
CA GLN A 36 2.26 4.97 -9.17
C GLN A 36 2.74 4.54 -10.56
N ILE A 37 2.02 3.65 -11.25
CA ILE A 37 2.29 3.26 -12.64
C ILE A 37 2.16 4.48 -13.54
N ASP A 38 1.09 5.25 -13.38
CA ASP A 38 0.83 6.43 -14.20
C ASP A 38 1.91 7.50 -13.98
N TYR A 39 2.31 7.71 -12.73
CA TYR A 39 3.44 8.58 -12.40
C TYR A 39 4.74 8.07 -13.05
N ALA A 40 5.08 6.78 -12.89
CA ALA A 40 6.30 6.21 -13.46
C ALA A 40 6.32 6.34 -14.99
N ARG A 41 5.18 6.14 -15.65
CA ARG A 41 5.01 6.29 -17.09
C ARG A 41 5.20 7.74 -17.54
N GLN A 42 4.57 8.69 -16.85
CA GLN A 42 4.70 10.13 -17.16
C GLN A 42 6.16 10.61 -17.06
N HIS A 43 6.93 10.04 -16.13
CA HIS A 43 8.33 10.39 -15.92
C HIS A 43 9.32 9.48 -16.69
N GLY A 44 8.86 8.60 -17.57
CA GLY A 44 9.73 7.72 -18.39
C GLY A 44 10.48 6.65 -17.58
N ASN A 45 10.03 6.33 -16.37
CA ASN A 45 10.67 5.37 -15.46
C ASN A 45 10.26 3.92 -15.78
N VAL A 46 10.62 3.43 -16.96
CA VAL A 46 10.17 2.13 -17.51
C VAL A 46 10.49 0.94 -16.60
N HIS A 47 11.62 0.97 -15.88
CA HIS A 47 11.96 -0.10 -14.94
C HIS A 47 11.01 -0.14 -13.74
N ARG A 48 10.69 1.02 -13.17
CA ARG A 48 9.73 1.15 -12.06
C ARG A 48 8.33 0.76 -12.51
N GLU A 49 7.89 1.25 -13.68
CA GLU A 49 6.59 0.91 -14.27
C GLU A 49 6.42 -0.62 -14.38
N ARG A 50 7.39 -1.33 -14.95
CA ARG A 50 7.32 -2.80 -15.08
C ARG A 50 7.25 -3.52 -13.74
N GLY A 51 7.97 -3.03 -12.72
CA GLY A 51 7.88 -3.56 -11.37
C GLY A 51 6.48 -3.38 -10.78
N LEU A 52 5.93 -2.18 -10.89
CA LEU A 52 4.60 -1.84 -10.40
C LEU A 52 3.49 -2.60 -11.14
N GLN A 53 3.62 -2.83 -12.45
CA GLN A 53 2.66 -3.66 -13.21
C GLN A 53 2.61 -5.10 -12.69
N ARG A 54 3.76 -5.68 -12.32
CA ARG A 54 3.80 -7.02 -11.69
C ARG A 54 3.16 -7.01 -10.31
N ALA A 55 3.42 -5.96 -9.52
CA ALA A 55 2.81 -5.79 -8.20
C ALA A 55 1.28 -5.67 -8.30
N LEU A 56 0.79 -4.87 -9.25
CA LEU A 56 -0.65 -4.72 -9.51
C LEU A 56 -1.29 -6.07 -9.88
N ALA A 57 -0.67 -6.82 -10.79
CA ALA A 57 -1.17 -8.13 -11.18
C ALA A 57 -1.18 -9.12 -9.99
N ASN A 58 -0.18 -9.07 -9.12
CA ASN A 58 -0.15 -9.89 -7.91
C ASN A 58 -1.30 -9.53 -6.95
N VAL A 59 -1.53 -8.23 -6.69
CA VAL A 59 -2.66 -7.76 -5.87
C VAL A 59 -3.98 -8.23 -6.45
N GLN A 60 -4.19 -8.06 -7.76
CA GLN A 60 -5.43 -8.47 -8.43
C GLN A 60 -5.69 -9.98 -8.39
N MET A 61 -4.64 -10.81 -8.32
CA MET A 61 -4.77 -12.28 -8.31
C MET A 61 -4.82 -12.90 -6.92
N HIS A 62 -4.16 -12.30 -5.93
CA HIS A 62 -3.85 -12.97 -4.67
C HIS A 62 -4.18 -12.18 -3.41
N CYS A 63 -4.49 -10.88 -3.52
CA CYS A 63 -4.77 -10.08 -2.33
C CYS A 63 -6.09 -10.50 -1.67
N ARG A 64 -6.05 -10.59 -0.34
CA ARG A 64 -7.22 -10.72 0.53
C ARG A 64 -7.10 -9.65 1.61
N ASP A 65 -8.19 -8.96 1.93
CA ASP A 65 -8.16 -7.85 2.88
C ASP A 65 -7.59 -8.27 4.25
N ALA A 66 -7.96 -9.45 4.72
CA ALA A 66 -7.44 -10.02 5.97
C ALA A 66 -5.92 -10.28 5.94
N ASP A 67 -5.38 -10.72 4.81
CA ASP A 67 -3.93 -10.91 4.67
C ASP A 67 -3.22 -9.56 4.64
N LEU A 68 -3.74 -8.60 3.86
CA LEU A 68 -3.16 -7.26 3.75
C LEU A 68 -3.12 -6.55 5.12
N LEU A 69 -4.20 -6.65 5.90
CA LEU A 69 -4.24 -6.10 7.26
C LEU A 69 -3.23 -6.75 8.19
N ARG A 70 -3.09 -8.09 8.12
CA ARG A 70 -2.12 -8.83 8.91
C ARG A 70 -0.69 -8.46 8.52
N ASP A 71 -0.40 -8.35 7.23
CA ASP A 71 0.94 -8.00 6.75
C ASP A 71 1.34 -6.61 7.29
N VAL A 72 0.44 -5.61 7.26
CA VAL A 72 0.72 -4.29 7.85
C VAL A 72 0.87 -4.35 9.38
N GLN A 73 0.09 -5.19 10.07
CA GLN A 73 0.27 -5.42 11.52
C GLN A 73 1.61 -6.07 11.84
N ASP A 74 2.10 -6.96 10.97
CA ASP A 74 3.40 -7.61 11.11
C ASP A 74 4.52 -6.58 10.90
N ASP A 75 4.42 -5.75 9.86
CA ASP A 75 5.34 -4.64 9.60
C ASP A 75 5.41 -3.65 10.78
N ILE A 76 4.28 -3.36 11.44
CA ILE A 76 4.25 -2.50 12.65
C ILE A 76 5.07 -3.11 13.77
N ARG A 77 4.92 -4.42 14.02
CA ARG A 77 5.65 -5.10 15.11
C ARG A 77 7.14 -5.16 14.83
N GLU A 78 7.52 -5.48 13.58
CA GLU A 78 8.92 -5.46 13.16
C GLU A 78 9.51 -4.04 13.30
N GLN A 79 8.75 -3.00 12.93
CA GLN A 79 9.21 -1.62 13.08
C GLN A 79 9.35 -1.18 14.54
N GLU A 80 8.48 -1.66 15.44
CA GLU A 80 8.59 -1.45 16.89
C GLU A 80 9.83 -2.13 17.47
N GLU A 81 10.14 -3.36 17.02
CA GLU A 81 11.37 -4.08 17.36
C GLU A 81 12.62 -3.32 16.88
N ASP A 82 12.64 -2.88 15.62
CA ASP A 82 13.73 -2.06 15.05
C ASP A 82 13.98 -0.78 15.85
N ILE A 83 12.91 -0.12 16.31
CA ILE A 83 13.01 1.09 17.15
C ILE A 83 13.68 0.76 18.48
N GLN A 84 13.32 -0.37 19.10
CA GLN A 84 13.90 -0.79 20.36
C GLN A 84 15.39 -1.12 20.19
N ASP A 85 15.74 -1.90 19.17
CA ASP A 85 17.13 -2.23 18.82
C ASP A 85 17.96 -0.97 18.57
N ARG A 86 17.38 0.03 17.89
CA ARG A 86 18.02 1.32 17.63
C ARG A 86 18.28 2.10 18.92
N ILE A 87 17.34 2.09 19.87
CA ILE A 87 17.49 2.75 21.18
C ILE A 87 18.62 2.10 21.97
N ASP A 88 18.70 0.77 21.96
CA ASP A 88 19.74 0.03 22.65
C ASP A 88 21.13 0.28 22.02
N GLU A 89 21.21 0.32 20.69
CA GLU A 89 22.45 0.68 19.98
C GLU A 89 22.88 2.12 20.31
N ILE A 90 21.95 3.07 20.39
CA ILE A 90 22.25 4.45 20.82
C ILE A 90 22.84 4.46 22.22
N ALA A 91 22.28 3.70 23.16
CA ALA A 91 22.78 3.60 24.53
C ALA A 91 24.20 3.02 24.57
N GLU A 92 24.46 1.96 23.80
CA GLU A 92 25.79 1.37 23.66
C GLU A 92 26.81 2.39 23.11
N LYS A 93 26.51 3.05 21.97
CA LYS A 93 27.43 4.01 21.35
C LYS A 93 27.66 5.25 22.21
N ARG A 94 26.67 5.63 23.01
CA ARG A 94 26.80 6.68 24.02
C ARG A 94 27.78 6.27 25.14
N ALA A 95 27.69 5.03 25.63
CA ALA A 95 28.63 4.50 26.62
C ALA A 95 30.06 4.36 26.07
N GLU A 96 30.21 4.04 24.78
CA GLU A 96 31.51 4.03 24.08
C GLU A 96 32.08 5.43 23.79
N GLY A 97 31.34 6.51 24.06
CA GLY A 97 31.76 7.89 23.76
C GLY A 97 31.73 8.25 22.27
N ARG A 98 31.08 7.45 21.41
CA ARG A 98 31.01 7.65 19.95
C ARG A 98 29.89 8.60 19.55
N GLN A 99 30.07 9.88 19.86
CA GLN A 99 29.05 10.92 19.67
C GLN A 99 28.61 11.11 18.21
N ASP A 100 29.54 10.94 17.25
CA ASP A 100 29.22 10.98 15.82
C ASP A 100 28.23 9.88 15.42
N LYS A 101 28.42 8.67 15.96
CA LYS A 101 27.51 7.55 15.73
C LYS A 101 26.18 7.73 16.43
N VAL A 102 26.17 8.24 17.66
CA VAL A 102 24.92 8.57 18.36
C VAL A 102 24.05 9.52 17.52
N GLN A 103 24.62 10.60 16.97
CA GLN A 103 23.86 11.54 16.14
C GLN A 103 23.34 10.91 14.83
N GLU A 104 24.12 10.01 14.21
CA GLU A 104 23.68 9.28 13.03
C GLU A 104 22.49 8.34 13.35
N LEU A 105 22.56 7.66 14.50
CA LEU A 105 21.55 6.73 14.98
C LEU A 105 20.26 7.44 15.43
N GLU A 106 20.36 8.58 16.10
CA GLU A 106 19.19 9.39 16.49
C GLU A 106 18.39 9.85 15.26
N LYS A 107 19.07 10.23 14.17
CA LYS A 107 18.41 10.55 12.88
C LYS A 107 17.77 9.34 12.20
N LYS A 108 18.27 8.13 12.46
CA LYS A 108 17.64 6.88 11.97
C LYS A 108 16.42 6.56 12.83
N LEU A 109 16.54 6.66 14.14
CA LEU A 109 15.43 6.51 15.08
C LEU A 109 14.24 7.44 14.75
N GLU A 110 14.49 8.69 14.39
CA GLU A 110 13.43 9.60 13.94
C GLU A 110 12.72 9.12 12.66
N ARG A 111 13.46 8.55 11.72
CA ARG A 111 12.90 7.97 10.49
C ARG A 111 12.10 6.69 10.78
N ASP A 112 12.61 5.85 11.68
CA ASP A 112 11.95 4.61 12.10
C ASP A 112 10.62 4.93 12.81
N ARG A 113 10.60 5.95 13.67
CA ARG A 113 9.36 6.47 14.31
C ARG A 113 8.36 7.04 13.29
N ALA A 114 8.84 7.83 12.33
CA ALA A 114 7.98 8.35 11.27
C ALA A 114 7.40 7.21 10.40
N LYS A 115 8.18 6.16 10.15
CA LYS A 115 7.71 4.97 9.43
C LYS A 115 6.66 4.20 10.24
N LEU A 116 6.85 4.06 11.55
CA LEU A 116 5.85 3.47 12.44
C LEU A 116 4.52 4.24 12.39
N GLU A 117 4.55 5.58 12.48
CA GLU A 117 3.33 6.40 12.36
C GLU A 117 2.62 6.19 11.02
N GLN A 118 3.37 6.14 9.91
CA GLN A 118 2.81 5.87 8.59
C GLN A 118 2.13 4.50 8.51
N LEU A 119 2.76 3.45 9.04
CA LEU A 119 2.19 2.10 9.05
C LEU A 119 0.92 2.04 9.92
N GLN A 120 0.90 2.75 11.05
CA GLN A 120 -0.28 2.83 11.91
C GLN A 120 -1.44 3.59 11.24
N GLU A 121 -1.15 4.62 10.44
CA GLU A 121 -2.16 5.32 9.64
C GLU A 121 -2.68 4.45 8.50
N GLU A 122 -1.79 3.79 7.76
CA GLU A 122 -2.13 2.83 6.69
C GLU A 122 -3.03 1.72 7.24
N LEU A 123 -2.69 1.14 8.40
CA LEU A 123 -3.51 0.11 9.03
C LEU A 123 -4.93 0.63 9.35
N LYS A 124 -5.05 1.84 9.91
CA LYS A 124 -6.35 2.44 10.24
C LYS A 124 -7.19 2.68 8.98
N GLU A 125 -6.57 3.17 7.91
CA GLU A 125 -7.26 3.38 6.64
C GLU A 125 -7.77 2.06 6.05
N LEU A 126 -6.92 1.04 5.98
CA LEU A 126 -7.29 -0.29 5.46
C LEU A 126 -8.38 -0.95 6.31
N GLN A 127 -8.36 -0.78 7.63
CA GLN A 127 -9.42 -1.27 8.52
C GLN A 127 -10.75 -0.54 8.25
N ALA A 128 -10.72 0.78 8.04
CA ALA A 128 -11.91 1.57 7.75
C ALA A 128 -12.53 1.22 6.38
N LEU A 129 -11.71 0.77 5.43
CA LEU A 129 -12.16 0.25 4.13
C LEU A 129 -12.78 -1.14 4.25
N SER A 130 -12.15 -2.03 5.03
CA SER A 130 -12.59 -3.43 5.21
C SER A 130 -13.85 -3.57 6.07
N ALA A 131 -14.21 -2.54 6.85
CA ALA A 131 -15.38 -2.52 7.71
C ALA A 131 -16.68 -2.08 7.01
N LYS A 132 -16.63 -1.77 5.70
CA LYS A 132 -17.75 -1.30 4.88
C LYS A 132 -18.23 -2.38 3.94
#